data_AF-A0A256XHL9-F1
#
_entry.id   AF-A0A256XHL9-F1
#
_cell.length_a   1.000
_cell.length_b   1.000
_cell.length_c   1.000
_cell.angle_alpha   90.00
_cell.angle_beta   90.00
_cell.angle_gamma   90.00
#
_symmetry.space_group_name_H-M   'P 1'
#
loop_
_entity.id
_entity.type
_entity.pdbx_description
1 polymer ?
#
loop_
_entity_poly.entity_id
_entity_poly.type
_entity_poly.pdbx_seq_one_letter_code
_entity_poly.pdbx_strand_id
1 'polypeptide(L)'
;MCCEKALLPIIEVLASLPVPAYLPMIAALMMISLGKILGLRLVLELIVLISAYLSTAWYVLYNMYSGVKNLPREFWYVCEINKLSFYQKIRKLLIPGAMPAIITGLISTVGGAWGGLQISEYLIIQDKVYSVPGLVALLSHYITLGDIVRVLSA
;
A
#
# COMPACT_ATOMS: atom_id res chain seq x y z
N MET A 1 3.46 7.86 24.88
CA MET A 1 4.89 7.63 24.53
C MET A 1 5.30 6.15 24.57
N CYS A 2 4.86 5.31 25.52
CA CYS A 2 5.28 3.89 25.53
C CYS A 2 4.73 3.06 24.36
N CYS A 3 3.45 3.21 24.01
CA CYS A 3 2.87 2.46 22.88
C CYS A 3 3.49 2.86 21.53
N GLU A 4 3.86 4.13 21.37
CA GLU A 4 4.54 4.61 20.16
C GLU A 4 5.93 3.98 20.01
N LYS A 5 6.72 3.90 21.09
CA LYS A 5 8.05 3.27 21.09
C LYS A 5 8.01 1.75 20.81
N ALA A 6 6.88 1.09 21.06
CA ALA A 6 6.72 -0.33 20.78
C ALA A 6 6.09 -0.59 19.39
N LEU A 7 5.13 0.25 18.97
CA LEU A 7 4.39 0.07 17.72
C LEU A 7 5.23 0.48 16.50
N LEU A 8 6.01 1.56 16.60
CA LEU A 8 6.81 2.05 15.47
C LEU A 8 7.82 1.02 14.96
N PRO A 9 8.64 0.36 15.81
CA PRO A 9 9.56 -0.69 15.35
C PRO A 9 8.84 -1.84 14.64
N ILE A 10 7.65 -2.23 15.11
CA ILE A 10 6.86 -3.30 14.47
C ILE A 10 6.41 -2.86 13.08
N ILE A 11 5.89 -1.64 12.96
CA ILE A 11 5.46 -1.05 11.68
C ILE A 11 6.66 -0.96 10.72
N GLU A 12 7.82 -0.52 11.19
CA GLU A 12 9.05 -0.43 10.38
C GLU A 12 9.53 -1.80 9.91
N VAL A 13 9.51 -2.82 10.77
CA VAL A 13 9.85 -4.20 10.37
C VAL A 13 8.88 -4.71 9.30
N LEU A 14 7.58 -4.49 9.48
CA LEU A 14 6.57 -4.93 8.49
C LEU A 14 6.70 -4.18 7.17
N ALA A 15 6.97 -2.87 7.21
CA ALA A 15 7.14 -2.04 6.02
C ALA A 15 8.46 -2.29 5.29
N SER A 16 9.47 -2.82 5.98
CA SER A 16 10.80 -3.07 5.41
C SER A 16 10.82 -4.16 4.34
N LEU A 17 9.81 -5.06 4.34
CA LEU A 17 9.73 -6.15 3.37
C LEU A 17 9.03 -5.67 2.09
N PRO A 18 9.76 -5.56 0.97
CA PRO A 18 9.12 -5.18 -0.29
C PRO A 18 8.21 -6.31 -0.77
N VAL A 19 6.99 -5.95 -1.20
CA VAL A 19 6.00 -6.88 -1.78
C VAL A 19 6.62 -7.87 -2.79
N PRO A 20 7.45 -7.46 -3.75
CA PRO A 20 8.07 -8.39 -4.70
C PRO A 20 8.87 -9.53 -4.06
N ALA A 21 9.44 -9.36 -2.87
CA ALA A 21 10.27 -10.39 -2.24
C ALA A 21 9.46 -11.62 -1.81
N TYR A 22 8.19 -11.45 -1.43
CA TYR A 22 7.36 -12.54 -0.91
C TYR A 22 6.11 -12.83 -1.75
N LEU A 23 5.74 -11.95 -2.69
CA LEU A 23 4.54 -12.13 -3.50
C LEU A 23 4.48 -13.47 -4.23
N PRO A 24 5.54 -13.98 -4.91
CA PRO A 24 5.47 -15.26 -5.61
C PRO A 24 5.12 -16.43 -4.68
N MET A 25 5.64 -16.41 -3.45
CA MET A 25 5.36 -17.44 -2.44
C MET A 25 3.92 -17.36 -1.95
N ILE A 26 3.44 -16.17 -1.60
CA ILE A 26 2.04 -15.97 -1.16
C ILE A 26 1.07 -16.31 -2.29
N ALA A 27 1.36 -15.88 -3.52
CA ALA A 27 0.55 -16.16 -4.69
C ALA A 27 0.46 -17.66 -4.98
N ALA A 28 1.58 -18.39 -4.94
CA ALA A 28 1.58 -19.84 -5.10
C ALA A 28 0.71 -20.53 -4.04
N LEU A 29 0.85 -20.14 -2.76
CA LEU A 29 0.04 -20.68 -1.67
C LEU A 29 -1.45 -20.38 -1.85
N MET A 30 -1.80 -19.14 -2.20
CA MET A 30 -3.19 -18.73 -2.46
C MET A 30 -3.79 -19.48 -3.66
N MET A 31 -3.04 -19.65 -4.74
CA MET A 31 -3.51 -20.40 -5.91
C MET A 31 -3.75 -21.88 -5.60
N ILE A 32 -2.89 -22.52 -4.79
CA ILE A 32 -3.06 -23.92 -4.42
C ILE A 32 -4.24 -24.12 -3.46
N SER A 33 -4.37 -23.23 -2.46
CA SER A 33 -5.37 -23.36 -1.39
C SER A 33 -6.74 -22.85 -1.80
N LEU A 34 -6.83 -21.62 -2.31
CA LEU A 34 -8.10 -20.97 -2.66
C LEU A 34 -8.50 -21.22 -4.12
N GLY A 35 -7.56 -21.57 -5.01
CA GLY A 35 -7.86 -21.76 -6.43
C GLY A 35 -8.88 -22.88 -6.70
N LYS A 36 -8.94 -23.90 -5.83
CA LYS A 36 -9.94 -24.97 -5.91
C LYS A 36 -11.35 -24.53 -5.49
N ILE A 37 -11.45 -23.52 -4.61
CA ILE A 37 -12.71 -23.08 -4.00
C ILE A 37 -13.31 -21.92 -4.79
N LEU A 38 -12.47 -20.93 -5.12
CA LEU A 38 -12.88 -19.65 -5.71
C LEU A 38 -12.60 -19.57 -7.22
N GLY A 39 -11.84 -20.52 -7.77
CA GLY A 39 -11.35 -20.47 -9.14
C GLY A 39 -10.08 -19.61 -9.26
N LEU A 40 -9.23 -19.99 -10.23
CA LEU A 40 -7.91 -19.37 -10.41
C LEU A 40 -7.99 -17.86 -10.72
N ARG A 41 -8.96 -17.45 -11.54
CA ARG A 41 -9.13 -16.04 -11.95
C ARG A 41 -9.38 -15.13 -10.76
N LEU A 42 -10.33 -15.48 -9.89
CA LEU A 42 -10.68 -14.68 -8.73
C LEU A 42 -9.49 -14.56 -7.76
N VAL A 43 -8.73 -15.64 -7.60
CA VAL A 43 -7.54 -15.64 -6.75
C VAL A 43 -6.46 -14.69 -7.29
N LEU A 44 -6.23 -14.66 -8.60
CA LEU A 44 -5.30 -13.71 -9.21
C LEU A 44 -5.75 -12.26 -9.01
N GLU A 45 -7.05 -11.97 -9.18
CA GLU A 45 -7.61 -10.63 -8.92
C GLU A 45 -7.44 -10.22 -7.43
N LEU A 46 -7.60 -11.16 -6.50
CA LEU A 46 -7.34 -10.92 -5.07
C LEU A 46 -5.86 -10.67 -4.78
N ILE A 47 -4.95 -11.39 -5.44
CA ILE A 47 -3.50 -11.17 -5.31
C ILE A 47 -3.14 -9.75 -5.77
N VAL A 48 -3.71 -9.28 -6.88
CA VAL A 48 -3.53 -7.91 -7.36
C VAL A 48 -4.01 -6.89 -6.33
N LEU A 49 -5.22 -7.07 -5.79
CA LEU A 49 -5.79 -6.18 -4.78
C LEU A 49 -4.94 -6.12 -3.51
N ILE A 50 -4.52 -7.29 -3.00
CA ILE A 50 -3.70 -7.39 -1.79
C ILE A 50 -2.33 -6.76 -2.02
N SER A 51 -1.71 -7.03 -3.17
CA SER A 51 -0.41 -6.46 -3.55
C SER A 51 -0.46 -4.93 -3.62
N ALA A 52 -1.48 -4.38 -4.29
CA ALA A 52 -1.69 -2.94 -4.39
C ALA A 52 -1.94 -2.29 -3.02
N TYR A 53 -2.78 -2.90 -2.18
CA TYR A 53 -3.04 -2.40 -0.84
C TYR A 53 -1.77 -2.40 0.03
N LEU A 54 -1.04 -3.51 0.05
CA LEU A 54 0.13 -3.68 0.91
C LEU A 54 1.29 -2.79 0.47
N SER A 55 1.38 -2.50 -0.84
CA SER A 55 2.35 -1.54 -1.37
C SER A 55 2.02 -0.10 -0.97
N THR A 56 0.74 0.24 -0.75
CA THR A 56 0.30 1.62 -0.55
C THR A 56 0.08 2.02 0.90
N ALA A 57 -0.31 1.09 1.77
CA ALA A 57 -0.74 1.38 3.14
C ALA A 57 0.30 2.20 3.95
N TRP A 58 1.59 1.92 3.73
CA TRP A 58 2.69 2.57 4.45
C TRP A 58 2.81 4.07 4.17
N TYR A 59 2.52 4.51 2.94
CA TYR A 59 2.70 5.91 2.57
C TYR A 59 1.76 6.83 3.33
N VAL A 60 0.47 6.50 3.39
CA VAL A 60 -0.51 7.29 4.16
C VAL A 60 -0.18 7.25 5.64
N LEU A 61 0.19 6.07 6.15
CA LEU A 61 0.49 5.87 7.56
C LEU A 61 1.66 6.74 8.02
N TYR A 62 2.79 6.68 7.32
CA TYR A 62 3.99 7.45 7.68
C TYR A 62 3.80 8.95 7.48
N ASN A 63 3.11 9.36 6.41
CA ASN A 63 2.82 10.77 6.19
C ASN A 63 1.88 11.33 7.28
N MET A 64 0.81 10.59 7.61
CA MET A 64 -0.09 10.97 8.70
C MET A 64 0.66 11.04 10.05
N TYR A 65 1.49 10.04 10.36
CA TYR A 65 2.30 10.03 11.58
C TYR A 65 3.23 11.25 11.65
N SER A 66 3.95 11.54 10.57
CA SER A 66 4.83 12.72 10.48
C SER A 66 4.04 14.02 10.64
N GLY A 67 2.89 14.14 9.98
CA GLY A 67 1.99 15.28 10.10
C GLY A 67 1.53 15.51 11.55
N VAL A 68 1.09 14.45 12.22
CA VAL A 68 0.67 14.50 13.64
C VAL A 68 1.83 14.90 14.55
N LYS A 69 3.03 14.37 14.31
CA LYS A 69 4.22 14.63 15.14
C LYS A 69 4.70 16.08 15.03
N ASN A 70 4.48 16.72 13.88
CA ASN A 70 4.87 18.10 13.63
C ASN A 70 3.84 19.13 14.14
N LEU A 71 2.70 18.70 14.70
CA LEU A 71 1.75 19.63 15.29
C LEU A 71 2.37 20.39 16.48
N PRO A 72 2.25 21.72 16.52
CA PRO A 72 2.65 22.53 17.66
C PRO A 72 1.96 22.09 18.96
N ARG A 73 2.67 22.16 20.10
CA ARG A 73 2.18 21.71 21.42
C ARG A 73 1.00 22.55 21.93
N GLU A 74 0.91 23.79 21.48
CA GLU A 74 -0.14 24.76 21.79
C GLU A 74 -1.52 24.20 21.49
N PHE A 75 -1.68 23.49 20.36
CA PHE A 75 -2.96 22.88 20.01
C PHE A 75 -3.36 21.76 20.97
N TRP A 76 -2.40 21.03 21.52
CA TRP A 76 -2.65 20.01 22.53
C TRP A 76 -3.11 20.64 23.85
N TYR A 77 -2.49 21.75 24.26
CA TYR A 77 -2.94 22.50 25.45
C TYR A 77 -4.37 23.03 25.29
N VAL A 78 -4.73 23.56 24.13
CA VAL A 78 -6.11 23.99 23.84
C VAL A 78 -7.08 22.82 23.99
N CYS A 79 -6.72 21.62 23.52
CA CYS A 79 -7.56 20.43 23.66
C CYS A 79 -7.72 19.97 25.11
N GLU A 80 -6.68 20.12 25.94
CA GLU A 80 -6.70 19.79 27.37
C GLU A 80 -7.55 20.78 28.17
N ILE A 81 -7.39 22.08 27.92
CA ILE A 81 -8.19 23.14 28.55
C ILE A 81 -9.68 22.95 28.23
N ASN A 82 -10.00 22.63 26.97
CA ASN A 82 -11.36 22.35 26.53
C ASN A 82 -11.86 20.94 26.88
N LYS A 83 -11.06 20.14 27.60
CA LYS A 83 -11.37 18.75 28.02
C LYS A 83 -11.94 17.89 26.88
N LEU A 84 -11.38 18.03 25.67
CA LEU A 84 -11.90 17.32 24.50
C LEU A 84 -11.75 15.80 24.67
N SER A 85 -12.79 15.05 24.28
CA SER A 85 -12.74 13.59 24.26
C SER A 85 -11.80 13.07 23.17
N PHE A 86 -11.41 11.80 23.23
CA PHE A 86 -10.52 11.18 22.23
C PHE A 86 -11.04 11.35 20.80
N TYR A 87 -12.33 11.10 20.57
CA TYR A 87 -12.95 11.28 19.26
C TYR A 87 -12.96 12.74 18.80
N GLN A 88 -13.18 13.68 19.73
CA GLN A 88 -13.12 15.11 19.42
C GLN A 88 -11.69 15.53 19.06
N LYS A 89 -10.66 15.03 19.75
CA LYS A 89 -9.26 15.26 19.40
C LYS A 89 -8.93 14.73 18.00
N ILE A 90 -9.44 13.54 17.64
CA ILE A 90 -9.26 13.00 16.28
C ILE A 90 -9.88 13.94 15.24
N ARG A 91 -11.15 14.26 15.40
CA ARG A 91 -11.91 15.00 14.39
C ARG A 91 -11.56 16.49 14.30
N LYS A 92 -11.20 17.12 15.42
CA LYS A 92 -10.97 18.58 15.50
C LYS A 92 -9.50 18.98 15.48
N LEU A 93 -8.58 18.08 15.87
CA LEU A 93 -7.15 18.38 15.93
C LEU A 93 -6.34 17.51 14.99
N LEU A 94 -6.36 16.19 15.17
CA LEU A 94 -5.44 15.28 14.47
C LEU A 94 -5.69 15.26 12.96
N ILE A 95 -6.93 15.01 12.53
CA ILE A 95 -7.25 14.93 11.10
C ILE A 95 -7.04 16.29 10.41
N PRO A 96 -7.58 17.42 10.91
CA PRO A 96 -7.39 18.71 10.24
C PRO A 96 -5.94 19.20 10.30
N GLY A 97 -5.25 19.01 11.42
CA GLY A 97 -3.87 19.45 11.60
C GLY A 97 -2.85 18.65 10.80
N ALA A 98 -3.10 17.36 10.60
CA ALA A 98 -2.27 16.51 9.73
C ALA A 98 -2.77 16.45 8.28
N MET A 99 -3.84 17.16 7.92
CA MET A 99 -4.49 17.06 6.61
C MET A 99 -3.52 17.27 5.43
N PRO A 100 -2.61 18.28 5.43
CA PRO A 100 -1.66 18.44 4.34
C PRO A 100 -0.79 17.20 4.16
N ALA A 101 -0.29 16.63 5.26
CA ALA A 101 0.52 15.42 5.21
C ALA A 101 -0.29 14.21 4.75
N ILE A 102 -1.54 14.05 5.20
CA ILE A 102 -2.43 12.98 4.73
C ILE A 102 -2.61 13.06 3.20
N ILE A 103 -2.84 14.26 2.66
CA ILE A 103 -2.96 14.47 1.22
C ILE A 103 -1.66 14.09 0.51
N THR A 104 -0.50 14.52 1.02
CA THR A 104 0.80 14.10 0.47
C THR A 104 0.95 12.59 0.48
N GLY A 105 0.57 11.91 1.57
CA GLY A 105 0.58 10.46 1.67
C GLY A 105 -0.33 9.78 0.65
N LEU A 106 -1.53 10.31 0.42
CA LEU A 106 -2.46 9.82 -0.60
C LEU A 106 -1.96 10.05 -2.03
N ILE A 107 -1.16 11.09 -2.27
CA ILE A 107 -0.51 11.26 -3.57
C ILE A 107 0.62 10.23 -3.71
N SER A 108 1.39 9.99 -2.65
CA SER A 108 2.47 8.99 -2.65
C SER A 108 1.94 7.56 -2.83
N THR A 109 0.73 7.23 -2.36
CA THR A 109 0.15 5.90 -2.60
C THR A 109 -0.06 5.60 -4.07
N VAL A 110 -0.33 6.59 -4.93
CA VAL A 110 -0.47 6.35 -6.36
C VAL A 110 0.82 5.77 -6.94
N GLY A 111 1.98 6.30 -6.53
CA GLY A 111 3.29 5.74 -6.88
C GLY A 111 3.53 4.36 -6.27
N GLY A 112 3.12 4.16 -5.02
CA GLY A 112 3.20 2.85 -4.36
C GLY A 112 2.35 1.77 -5.03
N ALA A 113 1.16 2.13 -5.51
CA ALA A 113 0.24 1.22 -6.17
C ALA A 113 0.85 0.66 -7.44
N TRP A 114 1.53 1.50 -8.23
CA TRP A 114 2.21 1.09 -9.45
C TRP A 114 3.17 -0.08 -9.23
N GLY A 115 4.01 0.01 -8.18
CA GLY A 115 4.94 -1.07 -7.83
C GLY A 115 4.21 -2.37 -7.47
N GLY A 116 3.12 -2.29 -6.69
CA GLY A 116 2.31 -3.46 -6.36
C GLY A 116 1.64 -4.11 -7.57
N LEU A 117 1.13 -3.28 -8.49
CA LEU A 117 0.48 -3.73 -9.71
C LEU A 117 1.47 -4.41 -10.67
N GLN A 118 2.68 -3.86 -10.81
CA GLN A 118 3.70 -4.39 -11.73
C GLN A 118 4.01 -5.88 -11.52
N ILE A 119 4.15 -6.31 -10.27
CA ILE A 119 4.51 -7.71 -9.97
C ILE A 119 3.27 -8.61 -9.86
N SER A 120 2.09 -8.04 -9.63
CA SER A 120 0.86 -8.82 -9.40
C SER A 120 -0.01 -9.00 -10.65
N GLU A 121 -0.07 -8.02 -11.56
CA GLU A 121 -0.82 -8.13 -12.81
C GLU A 121 -0.10 -9.01 -13.85
N TYR A 122 1.23 -9.13 -13.75
CA TYR A 122 2.06 -9.97 -14.62
C TYR A 122 3.02 -10.82 -13.77
N LEU A 123 2.54 -11.97 -13.32
CA LEU A 123 3.23 -12.84 -12.38
C LEU A 123 3.85 -14.04 -13.10
N ILE A 124 5.16 -14.23 -12.94
CA ILE A 124 5.89 -15.37 -13.50
C ILE A 124 6.26 -16.33 -12.37
N ILE A 125 5.73 -17.56 -12.42
CA ILE A 125 6.05 -18.63 -11.46
C ILE A 125 6.48 -19.86 -12.23
N GLN A 126 7.74 -20.30 -12.04
CA GLN A 126 8.30 -21.52 -12.66
C GLN A 126 7.98 -21.60 -14.17
N ASP A 127 8.34 -20.54 -14.90
CA ASP A 127 8.14 -20.38 -16.35
C ASP A 127 6.69 -20.31 -16.84
N LYS A 128 5.70 -20.32 -15.93
CA LYS A 128 4.31 -20.02 -16.27
C LYS A 128 3.99 -18.55 -15.99
N VAL A 129 3.41 -17.91 -16.99
CA VAL A 129 2.91 -16.54 -16.89
C VAL A 129 1.44 -16.57 -16.48
N TYR A 130 1.16 -15.97 -15.33
CA TYR A 130 -0.17 -15.67 -14.85
C TYR A 130 -0.40 -14.18 -15.00
N SER A 131 -1.39 -13.79 -15.81
CA SER A 131 -1.67 -12.38 -16.05
C SER A 131 -3.12 -12.05 -15.75
N VAL A 132 -3.31 -10.89 -15.11
CA VAL A 132 -4.61 -10.25 -14.91
C VAL A 132 -4.66 -9.06 -15.86
N PRO A 133 -5.77 -8.85 -16.60
CA PRO A 133 -5.89 -7.72 -17.51
C PRO A 133 -5.79 -6.41 -16.74
N GLY A 134 -4.81 -5.59 -17.12
CA GLY A 134 -4.53 -4.30 -16.50
C GLY A 134 -3.48 -3.53 -17.31
N LEU A 135 -3.34 -2.23 -17.03
CA LEU A 135 -2.40 -1.36 -17.75
C LEU A 135 -0.97 -1.86 -17.58
N VAL A 136 -0.61 -2.29 -16.37
CA VAL A 136 0.77 -2.69 -16.07
C VAL A 136 1.06 -4.08 -16.63
N ALA A 137 0.06 -4.97 -16.68
CA ALA A 137 0.16 -6.21 -17.45
C ALA A 137 0.44 -5.97 -18.94
N LEU A 138 -0.25 -5.02 -19.57
CA LEU A 138 -0.02 -4.68 -20.98
C LEU A 138 1.39 -4.16 -21.21
N LEU A 139 1.85 -3.23 -20.36
CA LEU A 139 3.21 -2.71 -20.41
C LEU A 139 4.24 -3.84 -20.22
N SER A 140 4.04 -4.70 -19.22
CA SER A 140 4.95 -5.82 -18.91
C SER A 140 5.01 -6.84 -20.06
N HIS A 141 3.88 -7.07 -20.73
CA HIS A 141 3.81 -7.93 -21.90
C HIS A 141 4.65 -7.38 -23.06
N TYR A 142 4.50 -6.09 -23.40
CA TYR A 142 5.29 -5.48 -24.48
C TYR A 142 6.77 -5.35 -24.15
N ILE A 143 7.12 -5.09 -22.89
CA ILE A 143 8.51 -5.10 -22.41
C ILE A 143 9.12 -6.49 -22.61
N THR A 144 8.38 -7.56 -22.28
CA THR A 144 8.85 -8.95 -22.46
C THR A 144 9.06 -9.31 -23.93
N LEU A 145 8.27 -8.74 -24.83
CA LEU A 145 8.43 -8.90 -26.29
C LEU A 145 9.55 -8.03 -26.90
N GLY A 146 10.10 -7.06 -26.14
CA GLY A 146 11.08 -6.10 -26.65
C GLY A 146 10.49 -5.00 -27.55
N ASP A 147 9.16 -4.83 -27.57
CA ASP A 147 8.48 -3.86 -28.44
C ASP A 147 8.31 -2.50 -27.74
N ILE A 148 9.38 -1.71 -27.74
CA ILE A 148 9.45 -0.41 -27.06
C ILE A 148 8.47 0.60 -27.68
N VAL A 149 8.16 0.48 -28.98
CA VAL A 149 7.25 1.41 -29.67
C VAL A 149 5.84 1.29 -29.08
N ARG A 150 5.38 0.06 -28.85
CA ARG A 150 4.06 -0.18 -28.25
C ARG A 150 3.98 0.21 -26.78
N VAL A 151 5.09 0.10 -26.05
CA VAL A 151 5.18 0.57 -24.65
C VAL A 151 4.92 2.08 -24.55
N LEU A 152 5.43 2.87 -25.49
CA LEU A 152 5.24 4.34 -25.49
C LEU A 152 3.86 4.79 -25.97
N SER A 153 3.13 3.92 -26.68
CA SER A 153 1.79 4.21 -27.20
C SER A 153 0.65 3.72 -26.30
N ALA A 154 0.96 2.99 -25.23
CA ALA A 154 0.01 2.43 -24.26
C ALA A 154 -0.40 3.48 -23.21
#